data_AF-A0AAJ4JLK2-F1
#
_entry.id   AF-A0AAJ4JLK2-F1
#
_cell.length_a   1.000
_cell.length_b   1.000
_cell.length_c   1.000
_cell.angle_alpha   90.00
_cell.angle_beta   90.00
_cell.angle_gamma   90.00
#
_symmetry.space_group_name_H-M   'P 1'
#
loop_
_entity.id
_entity.type
_entity.pdbx_description
1 polymer ?
#
loop_
_entity_poly.entity_id
_entity_poly.type
_entity_poly.pdbx_seq_one_letter_code
_entity_poly.pdbx_strand_id
1 'polypeptide(L)'
;MRLENTGLEDLVIDLKPLDHLTAKHAFIRAGQWDYERVTYDYRMDSKEKNITYYIRIQGYAVEGDVDRGNAVIKLMTPLLGKHYYPHGVEYGEEEGFPENLVERANNLVSKVKSEIEQFNQ
;
A
#
# COMPACT_ATOMS: atom_id res chain seq x y z
N MET A 1 9.19 7.16 -2.84
CA MET A 1 9.27 6.72 -4.24
C MET A 1 7.95 6.10 -4.67
N ARG A 2 7.48 6.38 -5.89
CA ARG A 2 6.36 5.65 -6.51
C ARG A 2 6.85 4.33 -7.10
N LEU A 3 6.09 3.26 -6.92
CA LEU A 3 6.34 1.98 -7.57
C LEU A 3 5.55 1.96 -8.87
N GLU A 4 6.18 2.40 -9.95
CA GLU A 4 5.57 2.49 -11.28
C GLU A 4 5.50 1.12 -11.96
N ASN A 5 4.61 0.98 -12.95
CA ASN A 5 4.43 -0.24 -13.76
C ASN A 5 4.04 -1.49 -12.95
N THR A 6 3.41 -1.31 -11.79
CA THR A 6 2.90 -2.45 -11.01
C THR A 6 1.61 -3.01 -11.63
N GLY A 7 0.82 -2.15 -12.28
CA GLY A 7 -0.50 -2.48 -12.79
C GLY A 7 -1.52 -2.73 -11.68
N LEU A 8 -1.23 -2.30 -10.44
CA LEU A 8 -2.16 -2.35 -9.33
C LEU A 8 -3.10 -1.13 -9.34
N GLU A 9 -2.63 0.01 -9.85
CA GLU A 9 -3.31 1.30 -9.93
C GLU A 9 -4.58 1.32 -10.79
N ASP A 10 -4.79 0.31 -11.65
CA ASP A 10 -5.98 0.20 -12.49
C ASP A 10 -7.01 -0.80 -11.94
N LEU A 11 -6.67 -1.50 -10.85
CA LEU A 11 -7.54 -2.52 -10.28
C LEU A 11 -8.64 -1.88 -9.42
N VAL A 12 -9.84 -2.45 -9.57
CA VAL A 12 -11.03 -2.12 -8.78
C VAL A 12 -11.47 -3.37 -8.04
N ILE A 13 -11.76 -3.24 -6.75
CA ILE A 13 -12.13 -4.35 -5.87
C ILE A 13 -13.00 -3.87 -4.71
N ASP A 14 -13.91 -4.73 -4.24
CA ASP A 14 -14.68 -4.47 -3.02
C ASP A 14 -13.75 -4.34 -1.79
N LEU A 15 -14.14 -3.47 -0.85
CA LEU A 15 -13.36 -3.17 0.35
C LEU A 15 -13.09 -4.41 1.22
N LYS A 16 -14.10 -5.25 1.47
CA LYS A 16 -13.94 -6.43 2.34
C LYS A 16 -12.90 -7.43 1.84
N PRO A 17 -12.93 -7.90 0.58
CA PRO A 17 -11.88 -8.76 0.07
C PRO A 17 -10.54 -8.03 0.00
N LEU A 18 -10.49 -6.74 -0.32
CA LEU A 18 -9.24 -5.96 -0.25
C LEU A 18 -8.61 -5.97 1.14
N ASP A 19 -9.41 -5.71 2.19
CA ASP A 19 -8.96 -5.78 3.60
C ASP A 19 -8.42 -7.17 3.93
N HIS A 20 -9.11 -8.23 3.51
CA HIS A 20 -8.69 -9.61 3.77
C HIS A 20 -7.37 -9.96 3.07
N LEU A 21 -7.27 -9.65 1.78
CA LEU A 21 -6.09 -9.97 0.94
C LEU A 21 -4.86 -9.19 1.42
N THR A 22 -4.99 -7.90 1.68
CA THR A 22 -3.87 -7.08 2.18
C THR A 22 -3.40 -7.56 3.57
N ALA A 23 -4.34 -7.89 4.47
CA ALA A 23 -4.00 -8.45 5.78
C ALA A 23 -3.29 -9.81 5.69
N LYS A 24 -3.69 -10.69 4.76
CA LYS A 24 -3.01 -11.96 4.49
C LYS A 24 -1.55 -11.76 4.07
N HIS A 25 -1.24 -10.65 3.39
CA HIS A 25 0.13 -10.24 3.05
C HIS A 25 0.81 -9.37 4.13
N ALA A 26 0.25 -9.32 5.34
CA ALA A 26 0.74 -8.58 6.49
C ALA A 26 0.81 -7.05 6.30
N PHE A 27 0.01 -6.50 5.39
CA PHE A 27 -0.26 -5.07 5.39
C PHE A 27 -1.28 -4.74 6.48
N ILE A 28 -1.10 -3.61 7.14
CA ILE A 28 -1.95 -3.13 8.22
C ILE A 28 -2.74 -1.92 7.73
N ARG A 29 -4.05 -1.90 7.99
CA ARG A 29 -4.90 -0.74 7.72
C ARG A 29 -4.43 0.46 8.54
N ALA A 30 -4.05 1.53 7.86
CA ALA A 30 -3.62 2.80 8.43
C ALA A 30 -4.59 3.93 8.03
N GLY A 31 -4.45 5.10 8.65
CA GLY A 31 -5.19 6.30 8.25
C GLY A 31 -6.73 6.17 8.33
N GLN A 32 -7.24 5.48 9.35
CA GLN A 32 -8.67 5.15 9.52
C GLN A 32 -9.62 6.35 9.70
N TRP A 33 -9.11 7.59 9.60
CA TRP A 33 -9.91 8.82 9.63
C TRP A 33 -10.21 9.38 8.23
N ASP A 34 -9.67 8.78 7.18
CA ASP A 34 -9.96 9.19 5.80
C ASP A 34 -11.20 8.43 5.28
N TYR A 35 -12.31 9.16 5.18
CA TYR A 35 -13.61 8.61 4.74
C TYR A 35 -13.66 8.30 3.23
N GLU A 36 -12.73 8.86 2.45
CA GLU A 36 -12.68 8.68 1.00
C GLU A 36 -11.65 7.65 0.58
N ARG A 37 -10.67 7.36 1.45
CA ARG A 37 -9.52 6.54 1.10
C ARG A 37 -9.26 5.40 2.05
N VAL A 38 -8.58 4.43 1.48
CA VAL A 38 -8.04 3.28 2.19
C VAL A 38 -6.53 3.34 2.11
N THR A 39 -5.85 3.08 3.23
CA THR A 39 -4.39 3.02 3.29
C THR A 39 -3.97 1.74 3.98
N TYR A 40 -3.07 1.01 3.37
CA TYR A 40 -2.50 -0.22 3.90
C TYR A 40 -0.99 -0.12 3.88
N ASP A 41 -0.36 -0.25 5.05
CA ASP A 41 1.08 -0.13 5.21
C ASP A 41 1.71 -1.47 5.62
N TYR A 42 2.77 -1.85 4.92
CA TYR A 42 3.68 -2.91 5.32
C TYR A 42 4.95 -2.27 5.87
N ARG A 43 5.25 -2.51 7.15
CA ARG A 43 6.43 -2.00 7.83
C ARG A 43 7.65 -2.89 7.56
N MET A 44 8.77 -2.26 7.20
CA MET A 44 10.09 -2.88 7.10
C MET A 44 11.07 -2.15 8.00
N ASP A 45 11.67 -2.88 8.94
CA ASP A 45 12.70 -2.31 9.81
C ASP A 45 14.01 -2.10 9.03
N SER A 46 14.67 -0.97 9.31
CA SER A 46 16.02 -0.69 8.82
C SER A 46 17.07 -1.15 9.84
N LYS A 47 18.27 -1.48 9.35
CA LYS A 47 19.45 -1.60 10.21
C LYS A 47 19.96 -0.23 10.67
N GLU A 48 19.62 0.82 9.94
CA GLU A 48 19.95 2.19 10.29
C GLU A 48 19.06 2.67 11.44
N LYS A 49 19.69 3.31 12.43
CA LYS A 49 18.99 3.81 13.60
C LYS A 49 17.95 4.86 13.18
N ASN A 50 16.76 4.77 13.77
CA ASN A 50 15.64 5.69 13.57
C ASN A 50 15.06 5.72 12.14
N ILE A 51 15.42 4.76 11.29
CA ILE A 51 14.86 4.65 9.94
C ILE A 51 13.86 3.48 9.91
N THR A 52 12.69 3.72 9.33
CA THR A 52 11.71 2.67 9.06
C THR A 52 11.16 2.86 7.67
N TYR A 53 11.03 1.78 6.91
CA TYR A 53 10.47 1.82 5.57
C TYR A 53 9.02 1.32 5.59
N TYR A 54 8.19 1.88 4.72
CA TYR A 54 6.80 1.47 4.56
C TYR A 54 6.48 1.27 3.09
N ILE A 55 5.93 0.10 2.75
CA ILE A 55 5.24 -0.09 1.47
C ILE A 55 3.79 0.29 1.71
N ARG A 56 3.27 1.22 0.94
CA ARG A 56 1.92 1.74 1.07
C ARG A 56 1.11 1.41 -0.17
N ILE A 57 0.01 0.69 0.04
CA ILE A 57 -1.05 0.52 -0.95
C ILE A 57 -2.21 1.44 -0.56
N GLN A 58 -2.69 2.23 -1.51
CA GLN A 58 -3.81 3.14 -1.30
C GLN A 58 -4.86 2.94 -2.37
N GLY A 59 -6.08 3.34 -2.05
CA GLY A 59 -7.17 3.45 -2.99
C GLY A 59 -8.20 4.45 -2.51
N TYR A 60 -9.10 4.85 -3.40
CA TYR A 60 -10.23 5.70 -3.08
C TYR A 60 -11.54 4.99 -3.43
N ALA A 61 -12.60 5.31 -2.68
CA ALA A 61 -13.93 4.78 -2.97
C ALA A 61 -14.46 5.39 -4.27
N VAL A 62 -14.84 4.55 -5.21
CA VAL A 62 -15.57 4.96 -6.44
C VAL A 62 -17.08 4.78 -6.27
N GLU A 63 -17.48 3.87 -5.38
CA GLU A 63 -18.86 3.63 -4.98
C GLU A 63 -18.92 3.23 -3.50
N GLY A 64 -20.08 3.38 -2.88
CA GLY A 64 -20.31 2.98 -1.48
C GLY A 64 -19.60 3.88 -0.47
N ASP A 65 -19.39 3.34 0.74
CA ASP A 65 -18.87 4.07 1.91
C ASP A 65 -17.85 3.20 2.64
N VAL A 66 -16.67 3.77 2.90
CA VAL A 66 -15.54 3.06 3.52
C VAL A 66 -15.88 2.68 4.97
N ASP A 67 -16.53 3.55 5.73
CA ASP A 67 -16.90 3.31 7.12
C ASP A 67 -17.96 2.23 7.26
N ARG A 68 -18.89 2.17 6.29
CA ARG A 68 -19.93 1.14 6.25
C ARG A 68 -19.41 -0.21 5.76
N GLY A 69 -18.17 -0.28 5.28
CA GLY A 69 -17.54 -1.52 4.82
C GLY A 69 -18.12 -2.04 3.49
N ASN A 70 -18.82 -1.20 2.72
CA ASN A 70 -19.46 -1.58 1.45
C ASN A 70 -18.93 -0.78 0.25
N ALA A 71 -17.77 -0.14 0.40
CA ALA A 71 -17.14 0.60 -0.68
C ALA A 71 -16.55 -0.32 -1.76
N VAL A 72 -16.59 0.17 -2.99
CA VAL A 72 -15.80 -0.33 -4.12
C VAL A 72 -14.60 0.59 -4.25
N ILE A 73 -13.40 0.03 -4.21
CA ILE A 73 -12.14 0.78 -4.15
C ILE A 73 -11.42 0.71 -5.48
N LYS A 74 -11.05 1.87 -6.03
CA LYS A 74 -10.03 1.96 -7.08
C LYS A 74 -8.67 2.20 -6.46
N LEU A 75 -7.73 1.30 -6.75
CA LEU A 75 -6.38 1.36 -6.22
C LEU A 75 -5.55 2.46 -6.91
N MET A 76 -4.45 2.85 -6.27
CA MET A 76 -3.52 3.87 -6.74
C MET A 76 -2.12 3.28 -6.89
N THR A 77 -1.23 4.02 -7.56
CA THR A 77 0.20 3.67 -7.62
C THR A 77 0.75 3.47 -6.22
N PRO A 78 1.31 2.29 -5.90
CA PRO A 78 1.89 2.03 -4.59
C PRO A 78 3.08 2.94 -4.30
N LEU A 79 3.34 3.20 -3.02
CA LEU A 79 4.44 4.04 -2.58
C LEU A 79 5.40 3.24 -1.71
N LEU A 80 6.69 3.54 -1.84
CA LEU A 80 7.71 3.17 -0.86
C LEU A 80 8.15 4.45 -0.13
N GLY A 81 7.87 4.49 1.17
CA GLY A 81 8.18 5.62 2.05
C GLY A 81 9.33 5.29 2.99
N LYS A 82 10.04 6.35 3.41
CA LYS A 82 11.11 6.29 4.41
C LYS A 82 10.74 7.23 5.55
N HIS A 83 10.65 6.69 6.75
CA HIS A 83 10.35 7.43 7.96
C HIS A 83 11.64 7.67 8.74
N TYR A 84 11.91 8.93 9.05
CA TYR A 84 13.05 9.36 9.86
C TYR A 84 12.57 9.76 11.25
N TYR A 85 12.59 8.88 12.24
CA TYR A 85 12.18 9.29 13.59
C TYR A 85 13.19 10.28 14.20
N PRO A 86 12.77 11.42 14.80
CA PRO A 86 11.39 11.82 15.13
C PRO A 86 10.69 12.72 14.09
N HIS A 87 11.27 12.90 12.91
CA HIS A 87 10.70 13.59 11.76
C HIS A 87 9.64 12.73 11.01
N GLY A 88 9.04 13.31 9.96
CA GLY A 88 7.96 12.68 9.20
C GLY A 88 8.41 11.58 8.23
N VAL A 89 7.45 11.10 7.44
CA VAL A 89 7.70 10.13 6.35
C VAL A 89 7.93 10.89 5.05
N GLU A 90 9.06 10.63 4.41
CA GLU A 90 9.42 11.19 3.12
C GLU A 90 9.22 10.15 2.01
N TYR A 91 8.65 10.61 0.89
CA TYR A 91 8.32 9.78 -0.26
C TYR A 91 9.04 10.26 -1.54
N GLY A 92 10.05 11.13 -1.43
CA GLY A 92 10.82 11.63 -2.57
C GLY A 92 11.63 10.54 -3.27
N GLU A 93 11.96 10.74 -4.54
CA GLU A 93 12.87 9.86 -5.30
C GLU A 93 14.33 10.04 -4.90
N GLU A 94 14.68 11.21 -4.35
CA GLU A 94 16.04 11.58 -3.92
C GLU A 94 16.51 10.89 -2.62
N GLU A 95 15.64 10.08 -2.00
CA GLU A 95 15.86 9.44 -0.69
C GLU A 95 16.86 8.26 -0.71
N GLY A 96 17.26 7.79 -1.90
CA GLY A 96 18.22 6.71 -2.06
C GLY A 96 17.76 5.39 -1.44
N PHE A 97 16.68 4.80 -1.95
CA PHE A 97 16.19 3.50 -1.47
C PHE A 97 17.14 2.36 -1.90
N PRO A 98 17.55 1.46 -0.99
CA PRO A 98 18.36 0.30 -1.36
C PRO A 98 17.66 -0.60 -2.39
N GLU A 99 18.38 -1.08 -3.41
CA GLU A 99 17.80 -1.89 -4.49
C GLU A 99 17.06 -3.13 -3.98
N ASN A 100 17.62 -3.84 -2.99
CA ASN A 100 17.00 -5.01 -2.38
C ASN A 100 15.66 -4.69 -1.68
N LEU A 101 15.51 -3.47 -1.17
CA LEU A 101 14.27 -2.99 -0.56
C LEU A 101 13.22 -2.72 -1.65
N VAL A 102 13.64 -2.09 -2.74
CA VAL A 102 12.77 -1.82 -3.91
C VAL A 102 12.30 -3.12 -4.54
N GLU A 103 13.19 -4.10 -4.73
CA GLU A 103 12.84 -5.42 -5.25
C GLU A 103 11.85 -6.15 -4.33
N ARG A 104 12.10 -6.13 -3.01
CA ARG A 104 11.17 -6.70 -2.02
C ARG A 104 9.79 -6.03 -2.08
N ALA A 105 9.75 -4.70 -2.25
CA ALA A 105 8.51 -3.95 -2.35
C ALA A 105 7.72 -4.35 -3.60
N ASN A 106 8.37 -4.38 -4.76
CA ASN A 106 7.75 -4.84 -6.01
C ASN A 106 7.24 -6.27 -5.90
N ASN A 107 8.01 -7.18 -5.30
CA ASN A 107 7.59 -8.57 -5.10
C ASN A 107 6.35 -8.71 -4.20
N LEU A 108 6.24 -7.91 -3.12
CA LEU A 108 5.06 -7.92 -2.25
C LEU A 108 3.83 -7.33 -2.94
N VAL A 109 3.99 -6.21 -3.65
CA VAL A 109 2.91 -5.59 -4.42
C VAL A 109 2.40 -6.53 -5.51
N SER A 110 3.30 -7.20 -6.25
CA SER A 110 2.91 -8.16 -7.29
C SER A 110 2.12 -9.34 -6.73
N LYS A 111 2.43 -9.83 -5.52
CA LYS A 111 1.64 -10.88 -4.87
C LYS A 111 0.22 -10.43 -4.54
N VAL A 112 0.08 -9.24 -3.94
CA VAL A 112 -1.23 -8.64 -3.64
C VAL A 112 -2.03 -8.48 -4.94
N LYS A 113 -1.39 -7.95 -5.99
CA LYS A 113 -2.01 -7.78 -7.32
C LYS A 113 -2.56 -9.10 -7.85
N SER A 114 -1.73 -10.16 -7.90
CA SER A 114 -2.15 -11.45 -8.45
C SER A 114 -3.33 -12.06 -7.68
N GLU A 115 -3.39 -11.90 -6.36
CA GLU A 115 -4.55 -12.38 -5.58
C GLU A 115 -5.82 -11.56 -5.84
N ILE A 116 -5.69 -10.24 -6.04
CA ILE A 116 -6.82 -9.38 -6.44
C ILE A 116 -7.34 -9.79 -7.83
N GLU A 117 -6.45 -10.03 -8.79
CA GLU A 117 -6.83 -10.47 -10.14
C GLU A 117 -7.54 -11.82 -10.12
N GLN A 118 -7.10 -12.76 -9.28
CA GLN A 118 -7.77 -14.06 -9.09
C GLN A 118 -9.15 -13.92 -8.44
N PHE A 119 -9.34 -12.94 -7.56
CA PHE A 119 -10.65 -12.68 -6.94
C PHE A 119 -11.66 -12.09 -7.93
N ASN A 120 -11.19 -11.31 -8.90
CA ASN A 120 -12.03 -10.66 -9.92
C ASN A 120 -12.40 -11.59 -11.10
N GLN A 121 -11.84 -12.80 -11.17
CA GLN A 121 -12.16 -13.83 -12.18
C GLN A 121 -13.31 -14.73 -11.73
#